data_AF-A0A5K1C9S6-F1
#
_entry.id   AF-A0A5K1C9S6-F1
#
_cell.length_a   1.000
_cell.length_b   1.000
_cell.length_c   1.000
_cell.angle_alpha   90.00
_cell.angle_beta   90.00
_cell.angle_gamma   90.00
#
_symmetry.space_group_name_H-M   'P 1'
#
loop_
_entity.id
_entity.type
_entity.pdbx_description
1 polymer ?
#
loop_
_entity_poly.entity_id
_entity_poly.type
_entity_poly.pdbx_seq_one_letter_code
_entity_poly.pdbx_strand_id
1 'polypeptide(L)' 'GLYCSLRQMLEEGFFHADPHPGNLVATSDGSLAYFDFGMMGDLPRHYRVGLIQM' A
#
# COMPACT_ATOMS: atom_id res chain seq x y z
N GLY A 1 -2.17 -1.03 -8.77
CA GLY A 1 -1.17 -1.90 -8.12
C GLY A 1 -0.07 -1.07 -7.52
N LEU A 2 1.04 -0.89 -8.24
CA LEU A 2 2.24 -0.20 -7.75
C LEU A 2 1.97 1.18 -7.14
N TYR A 3 1.22 2.05 -7.85
CA TYR A 3 0.87 3.37 -7.34
C TYR A 3 0.11 3.30 -6.00
N CYS A 4 -0.89 2.42 -5.89
CA CYS A 4 -1.68 2.24 -4.67
C CYS A 4 -0.79 1.80 -3.49
N SER A 5 0.10 0.82 -3.72
CA SER A 5 1.00 0.31 -2.69
C SER A 5 2.03 1.36 -2.24
N LEU A 6 2.63 2.10 -3.18
CA LEU A 6 3.59 3.15 -2.86
C LEU A 6 2.92 4.31 -2.13
N ARG A 7 1.71 4.72 -2.55
CA ARG A 7 0.93 5.75 -1.85
C ARG A 7 0.61 5.35 -0.41
N GLN A 8 0.09 4.13 -0.22
CA GLN A 8 -0.17 3.59 1.13
C GLN A 8 1.07 3.66 2.02
N MET A 9 2.23 3.25 1.50
CA MET A 9 3.47 3.20 2.28
C MET A 9 4.10 4.58 2.51
N LEU A 10 4.20 5.42 1.48
CA LEU A 10 4.99 6.65 1.52
C LEU A 10 4.15 7.89 1.88
N GLU A 11 2.91 7.95 1.42
CA GLU A 11 2.02 9.10 1.65
C GLU A 11 1.12 8.91 2.87
N GLU A 12 0.44 7.77 2.98
CA GLU A 12 -0.48 7.50 4.08
C GLU A 12 0.29 6.97 5.32
N GLY A 13 1.31 6.14 5.10
CA GLY A 13 2.05 5.47 6.16
C GLY A 13 1.27 4.33 6.82
N PHE A 14 0.25 3.82 6.15
CA PHE A 14 -0.48 2.62 6.53
C PHE A 14 -0.67 1.77 5.28
N PHE A 15 -0.16 0.54 5.28
CA PHE A 15 0.00 -0.24 4.07
C PHE A 15 -0.30 -1.72 4.25
N HIS A 16 -0.70 -2.34 3.15
CA HIS A 16 -0.88 -3.78 3.05
C HIS A 16 0.48 -4.45 2.81
N ALA A 17 0.96 -5.21 3.79
CA ALA A 17 2.31 -5.79 3.79
C ALA A 17 2.44 -7.02 2.88
N ASP A 18 1.33 -7.68 2.53
CA ASP A 18 1.32 -8.84 1.62
C ASP A 18 0.38 -8.67 0.40
N PRO A 19 0.73 -7.81 -0.58
CA PRO A 19 -0.11 -7.57 -1.75
C PRO A 19 -0.01 -8.71 -2.79
N HIS A 20 -0.40 -9.93 -2.42
CA HIS A 20 -0.41 -11.07 -3.32
C HIS A 20 -1.64 -11.07 -4.27
N PRO A 21 -1.58 -11.70 -5.46
CA PRO A 21 -2.67 -11.66 -6.44
C PRO A 21 -4.05 -12.12 -5.92
N GLY A 22 -4.08 -13.03 -4.94
CA GLY A 22 -5.34 -13.48 -4.32
C GLY A 22 -6.08 -12.41 -3.49
N ASN A 23 -5.40 -11.34 -3.08
CA ASN A 23 -5.95 -10.29 -2.22
C ASN A 23 -6.22 -8.99 -2.99
N LEU A 24 -5.93 -8.97 -4.29
CA LEU A 24 -6.02 -7.77 -5.12
C LEU A 24 -6.81 -8.06 -6.38
N VAL A 25 -7.88 -7.30 -6.58
CA VAL A 25 -8.69 -7.39 -7.81
C VAL A 25 -8.76 -6.02 -8.46
N ALA A 26 -8.35 -5.94 -9.72
CA ALA A 26 -8.60 -4.77 -10.55
C ALA A 26 -10.09 -4.70 -10.90
N THR A 27 -10.72 -3.57 -10.62
CA THR A 27 -12.13 -3.34 -10.95
C THR A 27 -12.27 -2.73 -12.34
N SER A 28 -13.46 -2.79 -12.93
CA SER A 28 -13.72 -2.34 -14.31
C SER A 28 -13.57 -0.82 -14.50
N ASP A 29 -13.66 -0.05 -13.42
CA ASP A 29 -13.42 1.40 -13.37
C ASP A 29 -11.94 1.77 -13.21
N GLY A 30 -11.03 0.78 -13.16
CA GLY A 30 -9.59 1.01 -13.04
C GLY A 30 -9.09 1.17 -11.60
N SER A 31 -9.96 0.99 -10.60
CA SER A 31 -9.61 0.94 -9.18
C SER A 31 -9.01 -0.42 -8.79
N LEU A 32 -8.50 -0.50 -7.56
CA LEU A 32 -7.96 -1.75 -6.98
C LEU A 32 -8.72 -2.09 -5.70
N ALA A 33 -9.44 -3.20 -5.71
CA ALA A 33 -10.08 -3.75 -4.52
C ALA A 33 -9.08 -4.61 -3.74
N TYR A 34 -8.99 -4.35 -2.43
CA TYR A 34 -8.15 -5.09 -1.50
C TYR A 34 -9.03 -6.03 -0.66
N PHE A 35 -8.56 -7.25 -0.46
CA PHE A 35 -9.14 -8.27 0.41
C PHE A 35 -8.10 -8.70 1.43
N ASP A 36 -8.57 -9.28 2.53
CA ASP A 36 -7.74 -9.81 3.64
C ASP A 36 -6.74 -8.79 4.20
N PHE A 37 -7.15 -8.11 5.28
CA PHE A 37 -6.31 -7.13 5.97
C PHE A 37 -5.54 -7.75 7.15
N GLY A 38 -5.27 -9.05 7.12
CA GLY A 38 -4.54 -9.75 8.19
C GLY A 38 -3.08 -9.30 8.33
N MET A 39 -2.49 -8.75 7.26
CA MET A 39 -1.12 -8.23 7.24
C MET A 39 -1.08 -6.75 6.83
N MET A 40 -1.40 -5.89 7.79
CA MET A 40 -1.24 -4.44 7.68
C MET A 40 -0.06 -3.95 8.50
N GLY A 41 0.55 -2.84 8.08
CA GLY A 41 1.66 -2.21 8.77
C GLY A 41 1.55 -0.69 8.81
N ASP A 42 2.08 -0.11 9.88
CA ASP A 42 2.25 1.34 10.03
C ASP A 42 3.70 1.74 9.77
N LEU A 43 3.90 2.83 9.05
CA LEU A 43 5.20 3.44 8.78
C LEU A 43 5.21 4.90 9.27
N PRO A 44 5.80 5.17 10.44
CA PRO A 44 5.89 6.51 10.99
C PRO A 44 6.53 7.51 10.02
N ARG A 45 6.04 8.75 10.04
CA ARG A 45 6.47 9.81 9.11
C ARG A 45 7.97 10.02 9.06
N HIS A 46 8.68 9.90 10.19
CA HIS A 46 10.14 10.10 10.22
C HIS A 46 10.90 9.04 9.40
N TYR A 47 10.40 7.80 9.32
CA TYR A 47 10.95 6.80 8.41
C TYR A 47 10.59 7.08 6.96
N ARG A 48 9.37 7.58 6.69
CA ARG A 48 8.91 7.90 5.33
C ARG A 48 9.73 9.00 4.67
N VAL A 49 10.11 10.03 5.41
CA VAL A 49 10.96 11.12 4.90
C VAL A 49 12.30 10.58 4.40
N GLY A 50 12.93 9.65 5.13
CA GLY A 50 14.19 9.04 4.72
C GLY A 50 14.08 8.17 3.44
N LEU A 51 12.91 7.62 3.15
CA LEU A 51 12.66 6.81 1.94
C LEU A 51 12.38 7.67 0.69
N ILE A 52 11.84 8.87 0.87
CA ILE A 52 11.48 9.79 -0.22
C ILE A 52 12.67 10.68 -0.62
N GLN A 53 13.50 11.08 0.34
CA GLN A 53 14.58 12.06 0.15
C GLN A 53 15.95 11.45 -0.16
N MET A 54 16.01 10.33 -0.92
CA MET A 54 17.29 9.84 -1.47
C MET A 54 17.85 10.78 -2.55
#